data_AF-A0A959AZV0-F1
#
_entry.id   AF-A0A959AZV0-F1
#
_cell.length_a   1.000
_cell.length_b   1.000
_cell.length_c   1.000
_cell.angle_alpha   90.00
_cell.angle_beta   90.00
_cell.angle_gamma   90.00
#
_symmetry.space_group_name_H-M   'P 1'
#
loop_
_entity.id
_entity.type
_entity.pdbx_description
1 polymer ?
#
loop_
_entity_poly.entity_id
_entity_poly.type
_entity_poly.pdbx_seq_one_letter_code
_entity_poly.pdbx_strand_id
1 'polypeptide(L)'
;MKNLILAAIAFFCFGLVYGQPYFNGPEQEASFNYVAPQPDSNTKWRISNLRNFQGVSYRIKAEGKVANTILTDHIKVVENALLQLIQANVDLAPLGNIPLEFYFVNGIPINYPPTVNSTVEKYDGLQVHKVMAYTHDANWNRVNRIVTHLKPNNLQQQSYLIGRLIHGIGRILHEQTIGEDNYWNPASPFNSGGQALNYPKESFAYLIGDNAEKSRKAFVAELFMFSVLGYLDTKLPINDSYSRLAINNYRGYSGPNCNAISGR
;
A
#
# COMPACT_ATOMS: atom_id res chain seq x y z
N MET A 1 52.09 -38.68 27.50
CA MET A 1 51.79 -38.11 26.16
C MET A 1 50.28 -38.03 26.04
N LYS A 2 49.71 -36.83 26.27
CA LYS A 2 49.06 -35.97 25.26
C LYS A 2 47.62 -36.41 24.88
N ASN A 3 46.64 -35.62 25.36
CA ASN A 3 45.49 -35.05 24.62
C ASN A 3 44.37 -36.00 24.15
N LEU A 4 43.07 -35.68 24.08
CA LEU A 4 42.18 -34.58 24.50
C LEU A 4 40.73 -35.03 24.08
N ILE A 5 39.72 -34.80 24.95
CA ILE A 5 38.32 -34.26 24.72
C ILE A 5 37.25 -35.01 23.88
N LEU A 6 36.00 -34.85 24.39
CA LEU A 6 34.65 -34.75 23.78
C LEU A 6 33.77 -36.02 23.95
N ALA A 7 32.48 -35.96 24.34
CA ALA A 7 31.57 -34.86 24.63
C ALA A 7 30.29 -35.33 25.36
N ALA A 8 29.73 -34.42 26.18
CA ALA A 8 28.32 -34.10 26.47
C ALA A 8 27.24 -35.17 26.13
N ILE A 9 26.58 -35.79 27.13
CA ILE A 9 25.42 -35.30 27.90
C ILE A 9 24.31 -34.70 27.02
N ALA A 10 23.31 -35.54 26.74
CA ALA A 10 22.02 -35.17 26.16
C ALA A 10 21.23 -34.31 27.16
N PHE A 11 20.99 -33.05 26.79
CA PHE A 11 20.07 -32.16 27.50
C PHE A 11 18.71 -32.16 26.80
N PHE A 12 17.68 -32.43 27.60
CA PHE A 12 16.29 -32.07 27.33
C PHE A 12 16.20 -30.57 26.98
N CYS A 13 15.76 -30.24 25.77
CA CYS A 13 15.33 -28.88 25.42
C CYS A 13 13.85 -28.93 25.03
N PHE A 14 13.01 -28.47 25.94
CA PHE A 14 11.75 -27.81 25.62
C PHE A 14 12.05 -26.68 24.62
N GLY A 15 11.73 -26.90 23.35
CA GLY A 15 11.89 -25.91 22.28
C GLY A 15 10.72 -24.94 22.29
N LEU A 16 10.91 -23.86 23.05
CA LEU A 16 10.42 -22.49 22.86
C LEU A 16 9.34 -22.28 21.79
N VAL A 17 8.21 -21.71 22.24
CA VAL A 17 7.26 -20.93 21.46
C VAL A 17 8.02 -20.12 20.40
N TYR A 18 7.79 -20.44 19.13
CA TYR A 18 8.38 -19.74 17.99
C TYR A 18 8.08 -18.25 18.11
N GLY A 19 9.17 -17.47 18.06
CA GLY A 19 9.20 -16.07 18.38
C GLY A 19 8.25 -15.25 17.52
N GLN A 20 7.50 -14.38 18.19
CA GLN A 20 7.11 -13.12 17.59
C GLN A 20 8.37 -12.46 17.01
N PRO A 21 8.40 -12.10 15.72
CA PRO A 21 9.52 -11.36 15.20
C PRO A 21 9.55 -9.99 15.92
N TYR A 22 10.71 -9.66 16.48
CA TYR A 22 11.01 -8.33 17.00
C TYR A 22 10.94 -7.32 15.83
N PHE A 23 9.78 -6.67 15.66
CA PHE A 23 9.56 -5.59 14.69
C PHE A 23 9.73 -4.19 15.31
N ASN A 24 10.66 -4.02 16.26
CA ASN A 24 10.83 -2.75 17.00
C ASN A 24 12.22 -2.14 16.75
N GLY A 25 12.46 -1.67 15.53
CA GLY A 25 13.62 -0.84 15.22
C GLY A 25 13.29 0.65 15.38
N PRO A 26 14.06 1.46 16.13
CA PRO A 26 13.87 2.92 16.22
C PRO A 26 13.92 3.63 14.85
N GLU A 27 14.56 3.01 13.85
CA GLU A 27 14.61 3.52 12.47
C GLU A 27 13.28 3.40 11.72
N GLN A 28 12.45 2.39 12.04
CA GLN A 28 11.08 2.27 11.54
C GLN A 28 10.19 3.33 12.19
N GLU A 29 10.27 3.49 13.51
CA GLU A 29 9.53 4.53 14.25
C GLU A 29 9.82 5.95 13.75
N ALA A 30 11.08 6.29 13.47
CA ALA A 30 11.47 7.59 12.94
C ALA A 30 10.90 7.86 11.54
N SER A 31 10.74 6.82 10.71
CA SER A 31 10.19 6.95 9.35
C SER A 31 8.64 6.93 9.31
N PHE A 32 7.98 6.25 10.24
CA PHE A 32 6.52 6.36 10.49
C PHE A 32 6.12 7.75 11.01
N ASN A 33 6.95 8.36 11.86
CA ASN A 33 6.73 9.69 12.43
C ASN A 33 7.09 10.84 11.48
N TYR A 34 7.78 10.58 10.36
CA TYR A 34 8.26 11.63 9.44
C TYR A 34 7.28 11.98 8.32
N VAL A 35 6.37 11.07 7.95
CA VAL A 35 5.43 11.27 6.81
C VAL A 35 4.06 11.81 7.23
N ALA A 36 3.69 11.69 8.51
CA ALA A 36 3.05 12.85 9.10
C ALA A 36 4.19 13.84 9.28
N PRO A 37 4.31 14.93 8.49
CA PRO A 37 5.25 15.95 8.88
C PRO A 37 4.93 16.24 10.34
N GLN A 38 5.93 16.09 11.22
CA GLN A 38 5.97 16.87 12.44
C GLN A 38 5.60 18.25 11.95
N PRO A 39 4.36 18.73 12.22
CA PRO A 39 3.95 19.98 11.63
C PRO A 39 5.02 20.94 12.08
N ASP A 40 5.71 21.59 11.13
CA ASP A 40 6.40 22.79 11.54
C ASP A 40 5.33 23.60 12.30
N SER A 41 5.70 24.31 13.35
CA SER A 41 4.73 25.01 14.20
C SER A 41 3.85 26.01 13.43
N ASN A 42 4.08 26.18 12.12
CA ASN A 42 3.38 27.01 11.16
C ASN A 42 2.49 26.24 10.14
N THR A 43 2.50 24.90 10.13
CA THR A 43 1.75 24.05 9.21
C THR A 43 0.34 23.86 9.76
N LYS A 44 -0.61 24.57 9.15
CA LYS A 44 -2.02 24.44 9.52
C LYS A 44 -2.64 23.28 8.74
N TRP A 45 -3.00 22.22 9.47
CA TRP A 45 -3.83 21.15 8.96
C TRP A 45 -5.28 21.60 8.84
N ARG A 46 -5.91 21.25 7.73
CA ARG A 46 -7.37 21.32 7.53
C ARG A 46 -7.91 19.91 7.61
N ILE A 47 -8.75 19.67 8.60
CA ILE A 47 -9.28 18.35 8.90
C ILE A 47 -10.78 18.36 8.64
N SER A 48 -11.26 17.45 7.80
CA SER A 48 -12.71 17.25 7.66
C SER A 48 -13.26 16.61 8.93
N ASN A 49 -14.54 16.81 9.21
CA ASN A 49 -15.25 15.91 10.12
C ASN A 49 -15.11 14.45 9.62
N LEU A 50 -15.35 13.48 10.49
CA LEU A 50 -15.51 12.09 10.06
C LEU A 50 -16.74 12.04 9.16
N ARG A 51 -16.58 11.49 7.96
CA ARG A 51 -17.62 11.38 6.93
C ARG A 51 -17.90 9.91 6.67
N ASN A 52 -19.07 9.63 6.14
CA ASN A 52 -19.41 8.30 5.64
C ASN A 52 -19.92 8.46 4.21
N PHE A 53 -19.36 7.69 3.29
CA PHE A 53 -19.83 7.62 1.92
C PHE A 53 -20.22 6.18 1.61
N GLN A 54 -21.53 5.94 1.47
CA GLN A 54 -22.10 4.63 1.12
C GLN A 54 -21.57 3.49 2.01
N GLY A 55 -21.49 3.72 3.33
CA GLY A 55 -21.02 2.73 4.30
C GLY A 55 -19.53 2.80 4.62
N VAL A 56 -18.72 3.50 3.80
CA VAL A 56 -17.28 3.66 4.05
C VAL A 56 -17.02 4.92 4.87
N SER A 57 -16.52 4.74 6.09
CA SER A 57 -16.10 5.85 6.95
C SER A 57 -14.74 6.38 6.52
N TYR A 58 -14.61 7.70 6.37
CA TYR A 58 -13.36 8.33 5.96
C TYR A 58 -13.16 9.74 6.53
N ARG A 59 -11.92 10.22 6.53
CA ARG A 59 -11.52 11.56 6.95
C ARG A 59 -10.42 12.10 6.04
N ILE A 60 -10.44 13.40 5.79
CA ILE A 60 -9.41 14.09 5.02
C ILE A 60 -8.62 15.04 5.93
N LYS A 61 -7.31 15.04 5.77
CA LYS A 61 -6.36 15.97 6.40
C LYS A 61 -5.52 16.59 5.28
N ALA A 62 -5.63 17.89 5.07
CA ALA A 62 -4.93 18.59 4.00
C ALA A 62 -4.07 19.73 4.57
N GLU A 63 -2.82 19.83 4.13
CA GLU A 63 -1.94 20.94 4.50
C GLU A 63 -2.27 22.20 3.71
N GLY A 64 -2.42 23.34 4.38
CA GLY A 64 -2.53 24.62 3.68
C GLY A 64 -2.71 25.83 4.57
N LYS A 65 -2.19 26.99 4.11
CA LYS A 65 -2.24 28.24 4.89
C LYS A 65 -3.63 28.90 4.90
N VAL A 66 -4.38 29.04 3.81
CA VAL A 66 -5.74 29.64 3.84
C VAL A 66 -6.58 29.18 2.62
N ALA A 67 -7.75 28.57 2.86
CA ALA A 67 -9.03 28.59 2.10
C ALA A 67 -9.87 27.30 2.33
N ASN A 68 -11.16 27.45 2.69
CA ASN A 68 -12.09 26.33 2.91
C ASN A 68 -12.43 25.54 1.62
N THR A 69 -12.27 26.16 0.45
CA THR A 69 -12.50 25.55 -0.87
C THR A 69 -11.60 24.37 -1.16
N ILE A 70 -10.39 24.35 -0.58
CA ILE A 70 -9.42 23.26 -0.76
C ILE A 70 -10.03 21.92 -0.29
N LEU A 71 -10.70 21.88 0.86
CA LEU A 71 -11.27 20.62 1.37
C LEU A 71 -12.39 20.07 0.47
N THR A 72 -13.19 20.94 -0.15
CA THR A 72 -14.31 20.51 -1.01
C THR A 72 -13.83 19.69 -2.21
N ASP A 73 -12.76 20.11 -2.88
CA ASP A 73 -12.25 19.39 -4.06
C ASP A 73 -11.58 18.06 -3.68
N HIS A 74 -10.88 18.02 -2.54
CA HIS A 74 -10.34 16.77 -1.99
C HIS A 74 -11.47 15.80 -1.61
N ILE A 75 -12.55 16.29 -0.99
CA ILE A 75 -13.74 15.49 -0.67
C ILE A 75 -14.31 14.87 -1.94
N LYS A 76 -14.56 15.68 -2.97
CA LYS A 76 -15.11 15.19 -4.25
C LYS A 76 -14.25 14.10 -4.88
N VAL A 77 -12.92 14.28 -4.88
CA VAL A 77 -12.01 13.30 -5.46
C VAL A 77 -11.96 12.01 -4.65
N VAL A 78 -11.96 12.10 -3.32
CA VAL A 78 -12.05 10.92 -2.44
C VAL A 78 -13.36 10.19 -2.65
N GLU A 79 -14.50 10.89 -2.61
CA GLU A 79 -15.83 10.31 -2.82
C GLU A 79 -15.97 9.69 -4.21
N ASN A 80 -15.38 10.30 -5.26
CA ASN A 80 -15.32 9.69 -6.59
C ASN A 80 -14.48 8.40 -6.59
N ALA A 81 -13.34 8.36 -5.91
CA ALA A 81 -12.54 7.13 -5.78
C ALA A 81 -13.32 6.03 -5.04
N LEU A 82 -14.03 6.36 -3.96
CA LEU A 82 -14.89 5.43 -3.25
C LEU A 82 -16.06 4.94 -4.12
N LEU A 83 -16.67 5.83 -4.90
CA LEU A 83 -17.73 5.47 -5.83
C LEU A 83 -17.25 4.47 -6.88
N GLN A 84 -16.04 4.64 -7.43
CA GLN A 84 -15.46 3.68 -8.39
C GLN A 84 -15.30 2.29 -7.76
N LEU A 85 -14.83 2.21 -6.51
CA LEU A 85 -14.70 0.93 -5.78
C LEU A 85 -16.06 0.23 -5.62
N ILE A 86 -17.09 0.99 -5.27
CA ILE A 86 -18.45 0.47 -5.08
C ILE A 86 -19.05 0.01 -6.41
N GLN A 87 -18.91 0.79 -7.47
CA GLN A 87 -19.35 0.41 -8.81
C GLN A 87 -18.64 -0.85 -9.34
N ALA A 88 -17.38 -1.05 -8.95
CA ALA A 88 -16.62 -2.25 -9.26
C ALA A 88 -16.94 -3.46 -8.34
N ASN A 89 -17.89 -3.33 -7.41
CA ASN A 89 -18.22 -4.31 -6.35
C ASN A 89 -16.97 -4.82 -5.62
N VAL A 90 -16.08 -3.91 -5.22
CA VAL A 90 -14.94 -4.27 -4.38
C VAL A 90 -15.44 -4.71 -3.01
N ASP A 91 -14.89 -5.81 -2.48
CA ASP A 91 -15.10 -6.17 -1.08
C ASP A 91 -14.31 -5.22 -0.16
N LEU A 92 -15.05 -4.38 0.55
CA LEU A 92 -14.51 -3.40 1.50
C LEU A 92 -14.62 -3.86 2.96
N ALA A 93 -15.19 -5.04 3.23
CA ALA A 93 -15.28 -5.60 4.58
C ALA A 93 -13.91 -5.72 5.27
N PRO A 94 -12.80 -6.03 4.56
CA PRO A 94 -11.48 -6.06 5.18
C PRO A 94 -11.03 -4.74 5.82
N LEU A 95 -11.59 -3.58 5.45
CA LEU A 95 -11.27 -2.30 6.11
C LEU A 95 -11.75 -2.25 7.57
N GLY A 96 -12.76 -3.05 7.92
CA GLY A 96 -13.36 -3.08 9.25
C GLY A 96 -13.93 -1.72 9.67
N ASN A 97 -13.93 -1.45 10.97
CA ASN A 97 -14.43 -0.20 11.54
C ASN A 97 -13.39 0.94 11.54
N ILE A 98 -12.21 0.72 10.95
CA ILE A 98 -11.13 1.70 10.94
C ILE A 98 -11.34 2.64 9.72
N PRO A 99 -11.54 3.94 9.95
CA PRO A 99 -11.83 4.85 8.85
C PRO A 99 -10.61 5.02 7.94
N LEU A 100 -10.87 5.21 6.65
CA LEU A 100 -9.84 5.64 5.69
C LEU A 100 -9.44 7.09 6.00
N GLU A 101 -8.16 7.33 6.27
CA GLU A 101 -7.63 8.67 6.46
C GLU A 101 -6.79 9.10 5.24
N PHE A 102 -7.19 10.17 4.57
CA PHE A 102 -6.49 10.71 3.41
C PHE A 102 -5.70 11.97 3.82
N TYR A 103 -4.39 11.96 3.58
CA TYR A 103 -3.47 13.03 3.89
C TYR A 103 -2.98 13.67 2.58
N PHE A 104 -3.27 14.95 2.39
CA PHE A 104 -2.80 15.75 1.25
C PHE A 104 -1.72 16.70 1.73
N VAL A 105 -0.46 16.38 1.40
CA VAL A 105 0.73 17.12 1.85
C VAL A 105 1.24 18.09 0.78
N ASN A 106 1.87 19.19 1.18
CA ASN A 106 2.44 20.17 0.26
C ASN A 106 3.85 19.76 -0.19
N GLY A 107 3.90 18.80 -1.12
CA GLY A 107 5.15 18.31 -1.71
C GLY A 107 5.75 17.13 -0.96
N ILE A 108 6.84 16.60 -1.50
CA ILE A 108 7.65 15.54 -0.88
C ILE A 108 8.85 16.22 -0.20
N PRO A 109 9.13 15.96 1.08
CA PRO A 109 10.32 16.51 1.74
C PRO A 109 11.61 16.20 0.97
N ILE A 110 12.53 17.16 0.92
CA ILE A 110 13.78 17.10 0.13
C ILE A 110 14.68 15.91 0.54
N ASN A 111 14.56 15.41 1.78
CA ASN A 111 15.35 14.30 2.33
C ASN A 111 14.62 12.95 2.31
N TYR A 112 13.74 12.75 1.33
CA TYR A 112 12.97 11.51 1.18
C TYR A 112 13.49 10.67 0.00
N PRO A 113 13.68 9.34 0.17
CA PRO A 113 13.51 8.59 1.42
C PRO A 113 14.71 8.83 2.38
N PRO A 114 14.52 8.70 3.71
CA PRO A 114 15.66 8.58 4.60
C PRO A 114 16.54 7.40 4.13
N THR A 115 17.85 7.52 4.28
CA THR A 115 18.81 6.48 3.92
C THR A 115 18.70 5.31 4.91
N VAL A 116 17.61 4.55 4.83
CA VAL A 116 17.40 3.38 5.69
C VAL A 116 17.90 2.14 4.96
N ASN A 117 18.90 1.47 5.53
CA ASN A 117 19.40 0.18 5.06
C ASN A 117 18.43 -0.95 5.48
N SER A 118 17.16 -0.85 5.10
CA SER A 118 16.16 -1.87 5.42
C SER A 118 15.77 -2.66 4.17
N THR A 119 15.60 -3.98 4.34
CA THR A 119 15.07 -4.93 3.36
C THR A 119 13.55 -4.86 3.22
N VAL A 120 12.88 -4.05 4.04
CA VAL A 120 11.44 -3.77 3.95
C VAL A 120 11.23 -2.70 2.87
N GLU A 121 10.23 -2.90 2.01
CA GLU A 121 9.91 -2.08 0.83
C GLU A 121 10.24 -0.61 1.06
N LYS A 122 11.24 -0.11 0.33
CA LYS A 122 11.65 1.29 0.43
C LYS A 122 10.46 2.16 0.08
N TYR A 123 10.36 3.23 0.84
CA TYR A 123 9.39 4.34 0.84
C TYR A 123 9.19 5.04 -0.53
N ASP A 124 9.69 4.49 -1.64
CA ASP A 124 9.61 4.98 -3.02
C ASP A 124 8.16 5.20 -3.51
N GLY A 125 7.14 4.70 -2.81
CA GLY A 125 5.73 4.84 -3.19
C GLY A 125 5.31 6.31 -3.41
N LEU A 126 5.70 7.24 -2.54
CA LEU A 126 5.30 8.64 -2.77
C LEU A 126 5.98 9.27 -4.01
N GLN A 127 7.17 8.79 -4.40
CA GLN A 127 7.89 9.29 -5.59
C GLN A 127 7.48 8.56 -6.87
N VAL A 128 7.39 7.23 -6.83
CA VAL A 128 7.11 6.32 -7.96
C VAL A 128 5.61 6.20 -8.20
N HIS A 129 4.86 5.98 -7.13
CA HIS A 129 3.42 5.76 -7.14
C HIS A 129 2.61 7.04 -6.84
N LYS A 130 3.24 8.16 -6.49
CA LYS A 130 2.58 9.43 -6.13
C LYS A 130 1.58 9.33 -4.96
N VAL A 131 1.57 8.18 -4.28
CA VAL A 131 0.68 7.83 -3.19
C VAL A 131 1.41 6.84 -2.31
N MET A 132 1.16 6.90 -1.02
CA MET A 132 1.65 5.93 -0.06
C MET A 132 0.52 5.48 0.84
N ALA A 133 0.44 4.17 1.08
CA ALA A 133 -0.54 3.56 1.97
C ALA A 133 0.14 3.09 3.25
N TYR A 134 -0.50 3.37 4.38
CA TYR A 134 -0.13 2.91 5.71
C TYR A 134 -1.26 2.11 6.31
N THR A 135 -0.88 0.97 6.82
CA THR A 135 -1.75 0.01 7.50
C THR A 135 -1.45 -0.07 9.00
N HIS A 136 -0.30 0.47 9.41
CA HIS A 136 0.15 0.57 10.80
C HIS A 136 0.70 1.97 11.09
N ASP A 137 0.52 2.44 12.33
CA ASP A 137 1.17 3.64 12.84
C ASP A 137 2.50 3.32 13.55
N ALA A 138 3.14 4.35 14.11
CA ALA A 138 4.43 4.22 14.78
C ALA A 138 4.39 3.29 16.01
N ASN A 139 3.24 3.14 16.64
CA ASN A 139 3.03 2.22 17.77
C ASN A 139 2.52 0.85 17.29
N TRP A 140 2.60 0.60 15.99
CA TRP A 140 2.10 -0.61 15.34
C TRP A 140 0.59 -0.83 15.52
N ASN A 141 -0.19 0.23 15.80
CA ASN A 141 -1.64 0.12 15.78
C ASN A 141 -2.13 0.11 14.35
N ARG A 142 -3.12 -0.73 14.07
CA ARG A 142 -3.76 -0.80 12.76
C ARG A 142 -4.42 0.53 12.40
N VAL A 143 -4.16 0.99 11.18
CA VAL A 143 -4.72 2.21 10.59
C VAL A 143 -5.01 2.00 9.11
N ASN A 144 -5.78 2.89 8.49
CA ASN A 144 -6.04 2.85 7.04
C ASN A 144 -5.70 4.23 6.45
N ARG A 145 -4.41 4.59 6.35
CA ARG A 145 -3.98 5.94 5.93
C ARG A 145 -3.43 5.94 4.51
N ILE A 146 -3.76 6.97 3.75
CA ILE A 146 -3.25 7.20 2.41
C ILE A 146 -2.67 8.61 2.36
N VAL A 147 -1.42 8.74 1.97
CA VAL A 147 -0.70 10.02 1.86
C VAL A 147 -0.39 10.30 0.40
N THR A 148 -0.65 11.52 -0.06
CA THR A 148 -0.28 11.98 -1.41
C THR A 148 0.08 13.45 -1.41
N HIS A 149 0.98 13.83 -2.32
CA HIS A 149 1.33 15.22 -2.59
C HIS A 149 0.62 15.77 -3.85
N LEU A 150 -0.21 14.95 -4.50
CA LEU A 150 -0.98 15.33 -5.68
C LEU A 150 -2.13 16.25 -5.28
N LYS A 151 -2.45 17.20 -6.17
CA LYS A 151 -3.55 18.15 -5.98
C LYS A 151 -4.56 18.07 -7.12
N PRO A 152 -5.87 18.18 -6.82
CA PRO A 152 -6.94 18.03 -7.80
C PRO A 152 -7.20 19.31 -8.64
N ASN A 153 -6.16 19.97 -9.17
CA ASN A 153 -6.31 21.32 -9.73
C ASN A 153 -7.07 21.38 -11.07
N ASN A 154 -7.13 20.27 -11.81
CA ASN A 154 -7.87 20.15 -13.07
C ASN A 154 -8.38 18.72 -13.28
N LEU A 155 -9.24 18.51 -14.28
CA LEU A 155 -9.87 17.22 -14.54
C LEU A 155 -8.87 16.08 -14.77
N GLN A 156 -7.78 16.33 -15.50
CA GLN A 156 -6.76 15.31 -15.75
C GLN A 156 -6.05 14.90 -14.45
N GLN A 157 -5.69 15.88 -13.61
CA GLN A 157 -5.08 15.65 -12.31
C GLN A 157 -6.05 14.98 -11.33
N GLN A 158 -7.34 15.29 -11.41
CA GLN A 158 -8.39 14.62 -10.64
C GLN A 158 -8.50 13.15 -11.03
N SER A 159 -8.62 12.82 -12.31
CA SER A 159 -8.69 11.42 -12.78
C SER A 159 -7.44 10.64 -12.40
N TYR A 160 -6.26 11.25 -12.54
CA TYR A 160 -5.00 10.64 -12.13
C TYR A 160 -4.96 10.39 -10.61
N LEU A 161 -5.35 11.39 -9.81
CA LEU A 161 -5.42 11.27 -8.35
C LEU A 161 -6.42 10.19 -7.93
N ILE A 162 -7.61 10.10 -8.54
CA ILE A 162 -8.58 9.04 -8.28
C ILE A 162 -7.93 7.67 -8.44
N GLY A 163 -7.23 7.42 -9.55
CA GLY A 163 -6.51 6.17 -9.78
C GLY A 163 -5.47 5.90 -8.70
N ARG A 164 -4.67 6.90 -8.32
CA ARG A 164 -3.67 6.72 -7.26
C ARG A 164 -4.29 6.48 -5.89
N LEU A 165 -5.42 7.11 -5.56
CA LEU A 165 -6.15 6.80 -4.32
C LEU A 165 -6.66 5.37 -4.31
N ILE A 166 -7.23 4.89 -5.42
CA ILE A 166 -7.67 3.49 -5.57
C ILE A 166 -6.48 2.53 -5.43
N HIS A 167 -5.33 2.84 -6.02
CA HIS A 167 -4.10 2.07 -5.82
C HIS A 167 -3.73 2.00 -4.33
N GLY A 168 -3.75 3.13 -3.62
CA GLY A 168 -3.48 3.18 -2.17
C GLY A 168 -4.48 2.34 -1.35
N ILE A 169 -5.77 2.39 -1.70
CA ILE A 169 -6.80 1.56 -1.05
C ILE A 169 -6.55 0.07 -1.36
N GLY A 170 -6.16 -0.26 -2.59
CA GLY A 170 -5.78 -1.62 -2.98
C GLY A 170 -4.63 -2.18 -2.14
N ARG A 171 -3.61 -1.35 -1.83
CA ARG A 171 -2.51 -1.73 -0.93
C ARG A 171 -3.00 -2.04 0.49
N ILE A 172 -3.92 -1.23 1.02
CA ILE A 172 -4.52 -1.46 2.34
C ILE A 172 -5.31 -2.78 2.32
N LEU A 173 -6.24 -2.93 1.37
CA LEU A 173 -7.06 -4.13 1.25
C LEU A 173 -6.21 -5.39 1.08
N HIS A 174 -5.13 -5.31 0.30
CA HIS A 174 -4.23 -6.42 0.05
C HIS A 174 -3.61 -6.95 1.34
N GLU A 175 -3.06 -6.06 2.16
CA GLU A 175 -2.52 -6.44 3.46
C GLU A 175 -3.59 -7.06 4.36
N GLN A 176 -4.77 -6.45 4.42
CA GLN A 176 -5.87 -6.96 5.25
C GLN A 176 -6.37 -8.33 4.78
N THR A 177 -6.20 -8.65 3.49
CA THR A 177 -6.61 -9.94 2.91
C THR A 177 -5.57 -11.03 3.16
N ILE A 178 -4.28 -10.74 2.98
CA ILE A 178 -3.20 -11.73 3.13
C ILE A 178 -2.74 -11.92 4.59
N GLY A 179 -3.03 -10.94 5.45
CA GLY A 179 -2.62 -10.91 6.85
C GLY A 179 -1.24 -10.26 7.05
N GLU A 180 -1.11 -9.54 8.16
CA GLU A 180 0.08 -8.79 8.56
C GLU A 180 1.35 -9.63 8.54
N ASP A 181 1.30 -10.82 9.14
CA ASP A 181 2.42 -11.77 9.22
C ASP A 181 2.94 -12.21 7.85
N ASN A 182 2.09 -12.24 6.82
CA ASN A 182 2.53 -12.60 5.47
C ASN A 182 2.97 -11.37 4.67
N TYR A 183 2.35 -10.22 4.92
CA TYR A 183 2.58 -8.99 4.17
C TYR A 183 3.88 -8.29 4.55
N TRP A 184 4.25 -8.30 5.84
CA TRP A 184 5.45 -7.61 6.34
C TRP A 184 6.64 -8.53 6.61
N ASN A 185 6.43 -9.83 6.79
CA ASN A 185 7.52 -10.77 7.06
C ASN A 185 8.49 -10.86 5.87
N PRO A 186 9.78 -10.50 6.04
CA PRO A 186 10.78 -10.59 4.98
C PRO A 186 11.02 -12.02 4.46
N ALA A 187 10.76 -13.03 5.29
CA ALA A 187 10.88 -14.45 4.94
C ALA A 187 9.62 -15.03 4.28
N SER A 188 8.51 -14.28 4.23
CA SER A 188 7.31 -14.68 3.49
C SER A 188 7.67 -14.89 2.02
N PRO A 189 7.22 -15.95 1.32
CA PRO A 189 7.42 -16.13 -0.13
C PRO A 189 7.08 -14.90 -0.98
N PHE A 190 6.20 -14.05 -0.45
CA PHE A 190 5.79 -12.78 -1.00
C PHE A 190 6.87 -11.69 -0.96
N ASN A 191 7.71 -11.67 0.07
CA ASN A 191 8.81 -10.70 0.28
C ASN A 191 10.21 -11.31 0.12
N SER A 192 10.34 -12.62 0.39
CA SER A 192 11.57 -13.38 0.28
C SER A 192 11.92 -13.52 -1.20
N GLY A 193 13.13 -13.11 -1.55
CA GLY A 193 13.62 -13.22 -2.92
C GLY A 193 14.49 -12.06 -3.37
N GLY A 194 14.52 -10.90 -2.68
CA GLY A 194 15.50 -9.82 -2.87
C GLY A 194 15.66 -9.25 -4.28
N GLN A 195 14.97 -9.80 -5.26
CA GLN A 195 14.99 -9.39 -6.64
C GLN A 195 13.63 -8.72 -6.85
N ALA A 196 13.67 -7.51 -7.40
CA ALA A 196 12.60 -7.06 -8.29
C ALA A 196 12.14 -8.29 -9.06
N LEU A 197 10.83 -8.52 -9.15
CA LEU A 197 10.33 -9.67 -9.89
C LEU A 197 11.14 -9.72 -11.19
N ASN A 198 11.99 -10.75 -11.34
CA ASN A 198 12.85 -10.91 -12.53
C ASN A 198 11.97 -11.43 -13.67
N TYR A 199 10.84 -10.77 -13.79
CA TYR A 199 9.98 -10.67 -14.90
C TYR A 199 10.82 -10.11 -16.04
N PRO A 200 11.01 -10.88 -17.13
CA PRO A 200 11.55 -10.33 -18.36
C PRO A 200 10.79 -9.04 -18.70
N LYS A 201 11.40 -8.11 -19.46
CA LYS A 201 10.71 -6.90 -19.96
C LYS A 201 9.42 -7.20 -20.76
N GLU A 202 9.17 -8.47 -21.08
CA GLU A 202 7.97 -9.01 -21.75
C GLU A 202 6.98 -9.68 -20.77
N SER A 203 7.14 -9.46 -19.47
CA SER A 203 6.27 -10.06 -18.46
C SER A 203 4.87 -9.44 -18.44
N PHE A 204 3.97 -10.15 -17.77
CA PHE A 204 2.64 -9.63 -17.49
C PHE A 204 2.61 -8.37 -16.60
N ALA A 205 3.66 -8.10 -15.82
CA ALA A 205 3.73 -6.87 -15.01
C ALA A 205 4.02 -5.65 -15.89
N TYR A 206 4.84 -5.79 -16.93
CA TYR A 206 5.12 -4.74 -17.91
C TYR A 206 3.83 -4.24 -18.60
N LEU A 207 2.96 -5.18 -18.98
CA LEU A 207 1.68 -4.88 -19.65
C LEU A 207 0.77 -3.98 -18.81
N ILE A 208 0.88 -4.05 -17.49
CA ILE A 208 0.14 -3.22 -16.55
C ILE A 208 0.80 -1.84 -16.47
N GLY A 209 2.11 -1.82 -16.24
CA GLY A 209 2.97 -0.64 -16.40
C GLY A 209 4.24 -0.72 -15.55
N ASP A 210 5.18 0.19 -15.82
CA ASP A 210 6.52 0.25 -15.18
C ASP A 210 6.50 0.25 -13.64
N ASN A 211 5.41 0.75 -13.05
CA ASN A 211 5.20 0.75 -11.60
C ASN A 211 4.92 -0.65 -11.04
N ALA A 212 4.22 -1.50 -11.80
CA ALA A 212 3.83 -2.85 -11.36
C ALA A 212 5.05 -3.77 -11.21
N GLU A 213 6.14 -3.51 -11.93
CA GLU A 213 7.37 -4.32 -11.88
C GLU A 213 8.19 -4.11 -10.61
N LYS A 214 7.92 -3.05 -9.84
CA LYS A 214 8.74 -2.67 -8.68
C LYS A 214 8.66 -3.65 -7.52
N SER A 215 7.50 -4.24 -7.29
CA SER A 215 7.29 -5.25 -6.24
C SER A 215 6.00 -6.03 -6.49
N ARG A 216 5.84 -7.20 -5.86
CA ARG A 216 4.57 -7.97 -5.93
C ARG A 216 3.40 -7.16 -5.37
N LYS A 217 3.65 -6.36 -4.34
CA LYS A 217 2.68 -5.46 -3.73
C LYS A 217 2.27 -4.34 -4.70
N ALA A 218 3.23 -3.76 -5.44
CA ALA A 218 2.97 -2.77 -6.49
C ALA A 218 2.20 -3.39 -7.66
N PHE A 219 2.57 -4.59 -8.09
CA PHE A 219 1.85 -5.36 -9.11
C PHE A 219 0.37 -5.54 -8.74
N VAL A 220 0.08 -6.05 -7.54
CA VAL A 220 -1.29 -6.24 -7.07
C VAL A 220 -2.05 -4.91 -7.06
N ALA A 221 -1.47 -3.85 -6.51
CA ALA A 221 -2.17 -2.57 -6.43
C ALA A 221 -2.39 -1.87 -7.79
N GLU A 222 -1.46 -1.99 -8.73
CA GLU A 222 -1.64 -1.46 -10.10
C GLU A 222 -2.71 -2.26 -10.86
N LEU A 223 -2.67 -3.60 -10.82
CA LEU A 223 -3.70 -4.44 -11.46
C LEU A 223 -5.09 -4.14 -10.88
N PHE A 224 -5.18 -4.07 -9.55
CA PHE A 224 -6.41 -3.71 -8.85
C PHE A 224 -6.96 -2.36 -9.31
N MET A 225 -6.11 -1.33 -9.37
CA MET A 225 -6.49 0.00 -9.84
C MET A 225 -7.06 -0.04 -11.27
N PHE A 226 -6.38 -0.67 -12.21
CA PHE A 226 -6.88 -0.77 -13.60
C PHE A 226 -8.17 -1.58 -13.70
N SER A 227 -8.36 -2.58 -12.82
CA SER A 227 -9.58 -3.38 -12.75
C SER A 227 -10.77 -2.56 -12.27
N VAL A 228 -10.59 -1.79 -11.20
CA VAL A 228 -11.63 -0.89 -10.66
C VAL A 228 -11.99 0.21 -11.66
N LEU A 229 -11.01 0.76 -12.36
CA LEU A 229 -11.22 1.83 -13.35
C LEU A 229 -11.76 1.33 -14.71
N GLY A 230 -11.96 0.03 -14.89
CA GLY A 230 -12.46 -0.54 -16.16
C GLY A 230 -11.45 -0.51 -17.32
N TYR A 231 -10.15 -0.41 -17.01
CA TYR A 231 -9.07 -0.39 -18.01
C TYR A 231 -8.32 -1.73 -18.12
N LEU A 232 -8.78 -2.75 -17.40
CA LEU A 232 -8.13 -4.06 -17.39
C LEU A 232 -8.08 -4.71 -18.78
N ASP A 233 -9.14 -4.62 -19.57
CA ASP A 233 -9.19 -5.19 -20.92
C ASP A 233 -8.22 -4.51 -21.89
N THR A 234 -7.96 -3.21 -21.69
CA THR A 234 -6.96 -2.46 -22.45
C THR A 234 -5.53 -2.87 -22.10
N LYS A 235 -5.29 -3.20 -20.82
CA LYS A 235 -3.96 -3.58 -20.32
C LYS A 235 -3.65 -5.06 -20.50
N LEU A 236 -4.65 -5.91 -20.34
CA LEU A 236 -4.55 -7.37 -20.33
C LEU A 236 -5.72 -7.97 -21.14
N PRO A 237 -5.58 -8.12 -22.46
CA PRO A 237 -6.63 -8.70 -23.31
C PRO A 237 -7.02 -10.13 -22.91
N ILE A 238 -8.31 -10.46 -22.97
CA ILE A 238 -8.89 -11.70 -22.39
C ILE A 238 -8.28 -13.02 -22.92
N ASN A 239 -7.79 -13.04 -24.16
CA ASN A 239 -7.30 -14.26 -24.81
C ASN A 239 -5.76 -14.38 -24.85
N ASP A 240 -5.06 -13.50 -24.16
CA ASP A 240 -3.60 -13.47 -24.14
C ASP A 240 -3.03 -14.33 -22.99
N SER A 241 -1.96 -15.09 -23.27
CA SER A 241 -1.36 -16.02 -22.30
C SER A 241 -0.75 -15.29 -21.09
N TYR A 242 -0.18 -14.10 -21.30
CA TYR A 242 0.34 -13.25 -20.23
C TYR A 242 -0.78 -12.69 -19.37
N SER A 243 -1.93 -12.38 -19.97
CA SER A 243 -3.11 -11.92 -19.24
C SER A 243 -3.63 -12.97 -18.26
N ARG A 244 -3.73 -14.24 -18.67
CA ARG A 244 -4.08 -15.34 -17.74
C ARG A 244 -3.04 -15.51 -16.64
N LEU A 245 -1.75 -15.41 -16.98
CA LEU A 245 -0.67 -15.49 -16.01
C LEU A 245 -0.73 -14.35 -14.98
N ALA A 246 -1.06 -13.12 -15.42
CA ALA A 246 -1.26 -11.97 -14.55
C ALA A 246 -2.36 -12.20 -13.52
N ILE A 247 -3.54 -12.64 -13.99
CA ILE A 247 -4.70 -12.90 -13.13
C ILE A 247 -4.41 -14.04 -12.15
N ASN A 248 -3.74 -15.11 -12.60
CA ASN A 248 -3.35 -16.20 -11.72
C ASN A 248 -2.36 -15.76 -10.64
N ASN A 249 -1.36 -14.94 -10.99
CA ASN A 249 -0.43 -14.38 -10.01
C ASN A 249 -1.14 -13.44 -9.04
N TYR A 250 -2.03 -12.58 -9.54
CA TYR A 250 -2.84 -11.69 -8.71
C TYR A 250 -3.62 -12.46 -7.64
N ARG A 251 -4.30 -13.54 -8.04
CA ARG A 251 -5.03 -14.44 -7.13
C ARG A 251 -4.08 -15.16 -6.17
N GLY A 252 -2.97 -15.70 -6.68
CA GLY A 252 -1.95 -16.37 -5.87
C GLY A 252 -1.31 -15.45 -4.82
N TYR A 253 -1.25 -14.15 -5.09
CA TYR A 253 -0.79 -13.14 -4.14
C TYR A 253 -1.90 -12.59 -3.25
N SER A 254 -3.10 -13.18 -3.24
CA SER A 254 -4.24 -12.71 -2.43
C SER A 254 -4.65 -11.27 -2.75
N GLY A 255 -4.64 -10.91 -4.04
CA GLY A 255 -5.08 -9.59 -4.49
C GLY A 255 -6.56 -9.34 -4.18
N PRO A 256 -6.96 -8.11 -3.79
CA PRO A 256 -8.35 -7.78 -3.47
C PRO A 256 -9.32 -8.07 -4.62
N ASN A 257 -10.49 -8.64 -4.33
CA ASN A 257 -11.42 -9.01 -5.40
C ASN A 257 -12.29 -7.83 -5.88
N CYS A 258 -12.66 -7.84 -7.16
CA CYS A 258 -13.64 -6.95 -7.78
C CYS A 258 -14.27 -7.63 -9.01
N ASN A 259 -15.35 -7.07 -9.55
CA ASN A 259 -16.11 -7.66 -10.68
C ASN A 259 -15.21 -8.03 -11.88
N ALA A 260 -14.35 -7.10 -12.31
CA ALA A 260 -13.51 -7.28 -13.50
C ALA A 260 -12.50 -8.44 -13.35
N ILE A 261 -12.05 -8.71 -12.13
CA ILE A 261 -11.12 -9.81 -11.82
C ILE A 261 -11.88 -11.11 -11.58
N SER A 262 -13.08 -11.04 -11.00
CA SER A 262 -13.94 -12.22 -10.76
C SER A 262 -14.44 -12.85 -12.06
N GLY A 263 -14.67 -12.05 -13.10
CA GLY A 263 -15.17 -12.53 -14.39
C GLY A 263 -14.12 -13.16 -15.33
N ARG A 264 -12.88 -13.39 -14.86
CA ARG A 264 -11.74 -13.83 -15.68
C ARG A 264 -11.12 -15.16 -15.26
#